data_AF-A0A8J5RY22-F1
#
_entry.id   AF-A0A8J5RY22-F1
#
_cell.length_a   1.000
_cell.length_b   1.000
_cell.length_c   1.000
_cell.angle_alpha   90.00
_cell.angle_beta   90.00
_cell.angle_gamma   90.00
#
_symmetry.space_group_name_H-M   'P 1'
#
loop_
_entity.id
_entity.type
_entity.pdbx_description
1 polymer ?
#
loop_
_entity_poly.entity_id
_entity_poly.type
_entity_poly.pdbx_seq_one_letter_code
_entity_poly.pdbx_strand_id
1 'polypeptide(L)'
;MNVYDWHRWQGRLARACTLDAIQVGAAAPQIPQALIEQLKPGGRMVIPVGTASQELKVVDKKLDGSVTTRDETSVRYVPPH
;
A
#
# COMPACT_ATOMS: atom_id res chain seq x y z
N MET A 1 16.30 -2.62 13.95
CA MET A 1 15.66 -3.47 12.91
C MET A 1 14.79 -2.51 12.10
N ASN A 2 15.21 -2.20 10.87
CA ASN A 2 14.71 -1.02 10.15
C ASN A 2 13.66 -1.43 9.10
N VAL A 3 12.56 -0.68 9.03
CA VAL A 3 11.38 -0.96 8.19
C VAL A 3 11.64 -0.75 6.69
N TYR A 4 12.81 -0.24 6.30
CA TYR A 4 13.22 -0.09 4.88
C TYR A 4 13.80 -1.33 4.20
N ASP A 5 13.99 -2.43 4.93
CA ASP A 5 14.49 -3.68 4.36
C ASP A 5 13.36 -4.48 3.67
N TRP A 6 12.66 -3.82 2.73
CA TRP A 6 11.51 -4.35 1.98
C TRP A 6 11.88 -5.58 1.13
N HIS A 7 13.15 -5.71 0.75
CA HIS A 7 13.67 -6.86 0.01
C HIS A 7 13.75 -8.14 0.85
N ARG A 8 13.87 -8.06 2.19
CA ARG A 8 13.98 -9.23 3.06
C ARG A 8 12.63 -9.90 3.36
N TRP A 9 11.53 -9.20 3.16
CA TRP A 9 10.17 -9.77 3.23
C TRP A 9 9.73 -10.47 1.93
N GLN A 10 10.38 -10.19 0.80
CA GLN A 10 10.08 -10.84 -0.49
C GLN A 10 10.49 -12.33 -0.55
N GLY A 11 11.27 -12.80 0.42
CA GLY A 11 11.78 -14.19 0.45
C GLY A 11 10.85 -15.23 1.08
N ARG A 12 9.73 -14.85 1.72
CA ARG A 12 8.83 -15.80 2.41
C ARG A 12 7.38 -15.85 1.91
N LEU A 13 7.00 -14.98 0.99
CA LEU A 13 5.69 -15.02 0.34
C LEU A 13 5.92 -15.32 -1.12
N ALA A 14 6.04 -16.60 -1.44
CA ALA A 14 6.17 -17.11 -2.78
C ALA A 14 5.07 -16.50 -3.68
N ARG A 15 5.46 -15.53 -4.53
CA ARG A 15 5.16 -15.34 -5.97
C ARG A 15 3.73 -15.57 -6.52
N ALA A 16 2.69 -15.86 -5.75
CA ALA A 16 1.36 -16.16 -6.28
C ALA A 16 0.19 -15.82 -5.33
N CYS A 17 0.42 -15.13 -4.21
CA CYS A 17 -0.68 -14.75 -3.33
C CYS A 17 -1.10 -13.32 -3.62
N THR A 18 -2.16 -13.19 -4.41
CA THR A 18 -2.91 -11.92 -4.50
C THR A 18 -3.72 -11.74 -3.22
N LEU A 19 -3.85 -10.50 -2.75
CA LEU A 19 -4.48 -10.13 -1.50
C LEU A 19 -5.82 -9.43 -1.77
N ASP A 20 -6.83 -9.75 -0.99
CA ASP A 20 -8.14 -9.08 -1.03
C ASP A 20 -8.07 -7.68 -0.41
N ALA A 21 -7.24 -7.53 0.63
CA ALA A 21 -7.01 -6.25 1.30
C ALA A 21 -5.54 -6.06 1.71
N ILE A 22 -5.05 -4.83 1.62
CA ILE A 22 -3.72 -4.41 2.09
C ILE A 22 -3.88 -3.18 3.00
N GLN A 23 -3.39 -3.26 4.23
CA GLN A 23 -3.27 -2.10 5.12
C GLN A 23 -1.78 -1.83 5.35
N VAL A 24 -1.36 -0.59 5.10
CA VAL A 24 0.02 -0.18 5.34
C VAL A 24 0.10 0.60 6.65
N GLY A 25 0.90 0.11 7.59
CA GLY A 25 1.06 0.70 8.92
C GLY A 25 2.11 1.81 9.05
N ALA A 26 2.73 2.23 7.94
CA ALA A 26 3.72 3.30 7.89
C ALA A 26 3.49 4.16 6.64
N ALA A 27 3.82 5.45 6.74
CA ALA A 27 3.64 6.36 5.61
C ALA A 27 4.56 6.00 4.44
N ALA A 28 4.08 6.07 3.21
CA ALA A 28 4.93 5.96 2.04
C ALA A 28 5.04 7.33 1.35
N PRO A 29 6.18 7.68 0.72
CA PRO A 29 6.27 8.93 -0.04
C PRO A 29 5.32 8.96 -1.25
N GLN A 30 4.98 7.78 -1.78
CA GLN A 30 4.02 7.56 -2.86
C GLN A 30 3.41 6.16 -2.76
N ILE A 31 2.31 5.89 -3.46
CA ILE A 31 1.68 4.57 -3.49
C ILE A 31 2.60 3.58 -4.24
N PRO A 32 3.08 2.49 -3.61
CA PRO A 32 3.96 1.54 -4.29
C PRO A 32 3.19 0.67 -5.30
N GLN A 33 3.61 0.69 -6.57
CA GLN A 33 2.99 -0.13 -7.63
C GLN A 33 3.01 -1.64 -7.30
N ALA A 34 4.09 -2.13 -6.68
CA ALA A 34 4.21 -3.53 -6.28
C ALA A 34 3.11 -3.99 -5.31
N LEU A 35 2.51 -3.09 -4.52
CA LEU A 35 1.37 -3.42 -3.66
C LEU A 35 0.05 -3.47 -4.45
N ILE A 36 -0.11 -2.61 -5.45
CA ILE A 36 -1.26 -2.63 -6.37
C ILE A 36 -1.27 -3.92 -7.20
N GLU A 37 -0.10 -4.38 -7.63
CA GLU A 37 0.06 -5.65 -8.36
C GLU A 37 -0.32 -6.85 -7.50
N GLN A 38 -0.05 -6.78 -6.20
CA GLN A 38 -0.45 -7.81 -5.23
C GLN A 38 -1.96 -7.78 -4.91
N LEU A 39 -2.70 -6.71 -5.20
CA LEU A 39 -4.16 -6.71 -5.02
C LEU A 39 -4.86 -7.60 -6.06
N LYS A 40 -5.85 -8.37 -5.60
CA LYS A 40 -6.84 -9.02 -6.47
C LYS A 40 -7.71 -7.99 -7.20
N PRO A 41 -8.25 -8.31 -8.38
CA PRO A 41 -9.41 -7.59 -8.89
C PRO A 41 -10.55 -7.62 -7.86
N GLY A 42 -11.12 -6.46 -7.55
CA GLY A 42 -12.07 -6.26 -6.45
C GLY A 42 -11.42 -5.98 -5.08
N GLY A 43 -10.09 -6.01 -4.99
CA GLY A 43 -9.36 -5.78 -3.74
C GLY A 43 -9.15 -4.30 -3.40
N ARG A 44 -8.86 -4.02 -2.13
CA ARG A 44 -8.67 -2.66 -1.59
C ARG A 44 -7.36 -2.51 -0.83
N MET A 45 -6.70 -1.37 -0.99
CA MET A 45 -5.57 -0.96 -0.16
C MET A 45 -5.87 0.34 0.58
N VAL A 46 -5.42 0.42 1.83
CA VAL A 46 -5.43 1.65 2.64
C VAL A 46 -3.99 1.97 3.02
N ILE A 47 -3.52 3.15 2.64
CA ILE A 47 -2.12 3.55 2.82
C ILE A 47 -2.00 5.04 3.15
N PRO A 48 -1.29 5.40 4.23
CA PRO A 48 -0.90 6.79 4.47
C PRO A 48 0.19 7.19 3.48
N VAL A 49 0.00 8.29 2.76
CA VAL A 49 0.91 8.78 1.72
C VAL A 49 1.32 10.21 1.99
N GLY A 50 2.64 10.45 1.98
CA GLY A 50 3.26 11.77 2.16
C GLY A 50 4.47 11.71 3.10
N THR A 51 5.20 12.81 3.19
CA THR A 51 6.40 12.94 4.03
C THR A 51 6.15 13.88 5.21
N ALA A 52 6.04 15.19 4.95
CA ALA A 52 5.76 16.21 5.97
C ALA A 52 4.26 16.32 6.29
N SER A 53 3.43 16.31 5.25
CA SER A 53 1.97 16.21 5.32
C SER A 53 1.57 14.88 4.70
N GLN A 54 0.69 14.13 5.37
CA GLN A 54 0.28 12.80 4.95
C GLN A 54 -1.24 12.72 4.85
N GLU A 55 -1.70 12.04 3.81
CA GLU A 55 -3.11 11.76 3.55
C GLU A 55 -3.33 10.26 3.55
N LEU A 56 -4.40 9.80 4.18
CA LEU A 56 -4.83 8.42 4.10
C LEU A 56 -5.50 8.21 2.75
N LYS A 57 -4.86 7.42 1.89
CA LYS A 57 -5.38 7.10 0.56
C LYS A 57 -6.02 5.72 0.58
N VAL A 58 -7.19 5.63 -0.06
CA VAL A 58 -7.86 4.37 -0.37
C VAL A 58 -7.71 4.09 -1.85
N VAL A 59 -7.19 2.91 -2.15
CA VAL A 59 -6.95 2.42 -3.50
C VAL A 59 -7.84 1.21 -3.73
N ASP A 60 -8.76 1.31 -4.67
CA ASP A 60 -9.62 0.21 -5.10
C ASP A 60 -9.12 -0.31 -6.44
N LYS A 61 -8.86 -1.62 -6.53
CA LYS A 61 -8.62 -2.30 -7.80
C LYS A 61 -9.94 -2.91 -8.25
N LYS A 62 -10.49 -2.40 -9.34
CA LYS A 62 -11.77 -2.89 -9.89
C LYS A 62 -11.60 -4.29 -10.48
N LEU A 63 -12.73 -4.94 -10.76
CA LEU A 63 -12.77 -6.27 -11.37
C LEU A 63 -12.14 -6.30 -12.78
N ASP A 64 -12.21 -5.18 -13.51
CA ASP A 64 -11.57 -5.02 -14.82
C ASP A 64 -10.06 -4.74 -14.74
N GLY A 65 -9.50 -4.70 -13.53
CA GLY A 65 -8.09 -4.41 -13.27
C GLY A 65 -7.75 -2.92 -13.23
N SER A 66 -8.68 -2.02 -13.54
CA SER A 66 -8.47 -0.57 -13.39
C SER A 66 -8.36 -0.19 -11.91
N VAL A 67 -7.60 0.87 -11.64
CA VAL A 67 -7.30 1.31 -10.27
C VAL A 67 -7.86 2.70 -10.05
N THR A 68 -8.59 2.88 -8.97
CA THR A 68 -9.08 4.18 -8.52
C THR A 68 -8.47 4.52 -7.17
N THR A 69 -8.07 5.78 -7.00
CA THR A 69 -7.49 6.29 -5.75
C THR A 69 -8.32 7.47 -5.27
N ARG A 70 -8.55 7.55 -3.97
CA ARG A 70 -9.16 8.71 -3.32
C ARG A 70 -8.51 9.01 -1.98
N ASP A 71 -8.63 10.27 -1.58
CA ASP A 71 -8.10 10.77 -0.32
C ASP A 71 -9.24 10.74 0.70
N GLU A 72 -9.03 10.09 1.84
CA GLU A 72 -10.04 9.97 2.89
C GLU A 72 -9.88 11.06 3.95
N THR A 73 -8.69 11.21 4.51
CA THR A 73 -8.43 12.16 5.59
C THR A 73 -6.94 12.38 5.84
N SER A 74 -6.59 13.56 6.37
CA SER A 74 -5.24 13.86 6.80
C SER A 74 -4.85 13.00 8.01
N VAL A 75 -3.65 12.44 7.99
CA VAL A 75 -3.13 11.56 9.04
C VAL A 75 -1.69 11.88 9.37
N ARG A 76 -1.16 11.28 10.44
CA ARG A 76 0.27 11.33 10.76
C ARG A 76 0.74 9.98 11.26
N TYR A 77 1.38 9.24 10.36
CA TYR A 77 2.07 7.98 10.56
C TYR A 77 3.57 8.20 10.61
N VAL A 78 4.27 7.31 11.31
CA VAL A 78 5.73 7.35 11.40
C VAL A 78 6.30 7.12 9.99
N PRO A 79 7.21 7.98 9.50
CA PRO A 79 7.94 7.70 8.29
C PRO A 79 8.73 6.40 8.46
N PRO A 80 8.80 5.56 7.45
CA PRO A 80 9.76 4.47 7.44
C PRO A 80 11.18 5.07 7.54
N HIS A 81 12.17 4.29 8.01
CA HIS A 81 13.32 4.82 8.74
C HIS A 81 14.61 5.01 7.98
#